data_AF-A0A8T3ZXR4-F1
#
_entry.id   AF-A0A8T3ZXR4-F1
#
_cell.length_a   1.000
_cell.length_b   1.000
_cell.length_c   1.000
_cell.angle_alpha   90.00
_cell.angle_beta   90.00
_cell.angle_gamma   90.00
#
_symmetry.space_group_name_H-M   'P 1'
#
loop_
_entity.id
_entity.type
_entity.pdbx_description
1 polymer ?
#
loop_
_entity_poly.entity_id
_entity_poly.type
_entity_poly.pdbx_seq_one_letter_code
_entity_poly.pdbx_strand_id
1 'polypeptide(L)'
;KKFPNLKIQLMGHSLGSEVIIHTLANLKNKTGIVEGIYFFGASVPADSVTPKKFGKILQRTVRQKITNYYSPYDTVLKYAFCSDLIEKPLGYQGVSGKAVPKYVQKKVIPRNHRFVSYAAVLESFP
;
A
#
# COMPACT_ATOMS: atom_id res chain seq x y z
N LYS A 1 -2.12 -26.51 6.58
CA LYS A 1 -2.43 -25.65 5.40
C LYS A 1 -2.70 -26.59 4.22
N LYS A 2 -3.81 -26.43 3.49
CA LYS A 2 -4.11 -27.27 2.30
C LYS A 2 -3.06 -27.10 1.19
N PHE A 3 -2.42 -25.93 1.11
CA PHE A 3 -1.31 -25.63 0.20
C PHE A 3 -0.14 -25.01 0.99
N PRO A 4 0.86 -25.81 1.43
CA PRO A 4 1.93 -25.32 2.31
C PRO A 4 2.90 -24.35 1.62
N ASN A 5 3.08 -24.49 0.30
CA ASN A 5 4.05 -23.72 -0.49
C ASN A 5 3.43 -22.57 -1.30
N LEU A 6 2.12 -22.33 -1.16
CA LEU A 6 1.44 -21.26 -1.89
C LEU A 6 1.93 -19.88 -1.43
N LYS A 7 2.43 -19.09 -2.37
CA LYS A 7 2.82 -17.69 -2.16
C LYS A 7 1.71 -16.77 -2.67
N ILE A 8 1.17 -15.94 -1.80
CA ILE A 8 0.10 -14.99 -2.12
C ILE A 8 0.70 -13.59 -2.13
N GLN A 9 0.64 -12.89 -3.28
CA GLN A 9 1.02 -11.48 -3.37
C GLN A 9 -0.25 -10.65 -3.59
N LEU A 10 -0.40 -9.53 -2.88
CA LEU A 10 -1.54 -8.63 -3.03
C LEU A 10 -1.08 -7.31 -3.66
N MET A 11 -1.83 -6.83 -4.65
CA MET A 11 -1.56 -5.56 -5.31
C MET A 11 -2.80 -4.68 -5.21
N GLY A 12 -2.64 -3.48 -4.66
CA GLY A 12 -3.72 -2.52 -4.47
C GLY A 12 -3.40 -1.23 -5.17
N HIS A 13 -4.28 -0.79 -6.06
CA HIS A 13 -4.19 0.52 -6.70
C HIS A 13 -5.30 1.42 -6.16
N SER A 14 -4.97 2.68 -5.83
CA SER A 14 -5.96 3.64 -5.33
C SER A 14 -6.77 3.05 -4.17
N LEU A 15 -8.11 3.01 -4.26
CA LEU A 15 -9.03 2.41 -3.29
C LEU A 15 -8.79 0.91 -3.06
N GLY A 16 -8.20 0.18 -4.00
CA GLY A 16 -7.80 -1.22 -3.78
C GLY A 16 -6.82 -1.39 -2.61
N SER A 17 -6.10 -0.34 -2.24
CA SER A 17 -5.25 -0.32 -1.03
C SER A 17 -6.09 -0.43 0.25
N GLU A 18 -7.23 0.24 0.30
CA GLU A 18 -8.21 0.19 1.41
C GLU A 18 -8.73 -1.25 1.58
N VAL A 19 -9.12 -1.87 0.46
CA VAL A 19 -9.63 -3.25 0.42
C VAL A 19 -8.61 -4.22 0.99
N ILE A 20 -7.34 -4.10 0.62
CA ILE A 20 -6.26 -4.96 1.15
C ILE A 20 -6.09 -4.76 2.66
N ILE A 21 -6.03 -3.51 3.13
CA ILE A 21 -5.85 -3.21 4.57
C ILE A 21 -6.98 -3.85 5.39
N HIS A 22 -8.24 -3.66 4.98
CA HIS A 22 -9.38 -4.22 5.68
C HIS A 22 -9.46 -5.75 5.56
N THR A 23 -9.07 -6.32 4.41
CA THR A 23 -8.94 -7.78 4.25
C THR A 23 -7.95 -8.35 5.26
N LEU A 24 -6.79 -7.71 5.44
CA LEU A 24 -5.78 -8.16 6.39
C LEU A 24 -6.17 -7.92 7.84
N ALA A 25 -6.97 -6.88 8.12
CA ALA A 25 -7.59 -6.69 9.43
C ALA A 25 -8.53 -7.85 9.79
N ASN A 26 -9.32 -8.35 8.84
CA ASN A 26 -10.14 -9.56 9.02
C ASN A 26 -9.28 -10.84 9.19
N LEU A 27 -8.04 -10.83 8.72
CA LEU A 27 -7.09 -11.93 8.86
C LEU A 27 -6.09 -11.72 10.01
N LYS A 28 -6.35 -10.82 10.97
CA LYS A 28 -5.43 -10.46 12.08
C LYS A 28 -4.88 -11.63 12.90
N ASN A 29 -5.60 -12.76 12.96
CA ASN A 29 -5.18 -13.95 13.70
C ASN A 29 -4.23 -14.86 12.89
N LYS A 30 -4.06 -14.61 11.58
CA LYS A 30 -3.15 -15.34 10.71
C LYS A 30 -1.79 -14.64 10.66
N THR A 31 -0.71 -15.42 10.64
CA THR A 31 0.66 -14.91 10.58
C THR A 31 1.30 -15.33 9.26
N GLY A 32 1.93 -14.37 8.56
CA GLY A 32 2.66 -14.63 7.31
C GLY A 32 1.82 -15.35 6.24
N ILE A 33 0.54 -15.00 6.12
CA ILE A 33 -0.37 -15.60 5.11
C ILE A 33 -0.18 -14.97 3.73
N VAL A 34 0.21 -13.70 3.69
CA VAL A 34 0.54 -12.97 2.45
C VAL A 34 2.06 -12.85 2.36
N GLU A 35 2.63 -13.16 1.21
CA GLU A 35 4.06 -13.08 0.96
C GLU A 35 4.53 -11.61 0.91
N GLY A 36 3.82 -10.77 0.14
CA GLY A 36 4.11 -9.34 0.01
C GLY A 36 2.90 -8.54 -0.46
N ILE A 37 2.95 -7.23 -0.21
CA ILE A 37 1.93 -6.26 -0.65
C ILE A 37 2.60 -5.18 -1.49
N TYR A 38 1.93 -4.75 -2.55
CA TYR A 38 2.35 -3.65 -3.40
C TYR A 38 1.20 -2.66 -3.57
N PHE A 39 1.39 -1.45 -3.06
CA PHE A 39 0.44 -0.36 -3.22
C PHE A 39 0.90 0.57 -4.34
N PHE A 40 -0.04 0.99 -5.19
CA PHE A 40 0.19 1.92 -6.29
C PHE A 40 -0.77 3.10 -6.15
N GLY A 41 -0.23 4.29 -5.90
CA GLY A 41 -1.07 5.49 -5.72
C GLY A 41 -2.16 5.30 -4.66
N ALA A 42 -1.80 4.70 -3.51
CA ALA A 42 -2.75 4.36 -2.44
C ALA A 42 -3.56 5.58 -1.96
N SER A 43 -4.88 5.42 -1.87
CA SER A 43 -5.80 6.47 -1.36
C SER A 43 -6.01 6.43 0.15
N VAL A 44 -5.43 5.45 0.85
CA VAL A 44 -5.53 5.30 2.31
C VAL A 44 -4.77 6.43 3.02
N PRO A 45 -5.14 6.81 4.26
CA PRO A 45 -4.40 7.82 5.02
C PRO A 45 -2.91 7.48 5.19
N ALA A 46 -2.05 8.50 5.16
CA ALA A 46 -0.59 8.36 5.18
C ALA A 46 -0.03 7.69 6.45
N ASP A 47 -0.77 7.67 7.54
CA ASP A 47 -0.40 7.02 8.79
C ASP A 47 -0.99 5.58 8.93
N SER A 48 -1.68 5.07 7.91
CA SER A 48 -2.34 3.74 7.94
C SER A 48 -1.35 2.61 8.22
N VAL A 49 -0.10 2.74 7.79
CA VAL A 49 0.97 1.74 7.96
C VAL A 49 1.76 1.90 9.27
N THR A 50 1.38 2.85 10.12
CA THR A 50 2.01 3.06 11.43
C THR A 50 1.53 2.01 12.45
N PRO A 51 2.33 1.71 13.50
CA PRO A 51 1.91 0.79 14.56
C PRO A 51 0.62 1.17 15.30
N LYS A 52 0.21 2.45 15.25
CA LYS A 52 -0.99 2.96 15.92
C LYS A 52 -2.28 2.65 15.14
N LYS A 53 -2.21 2.59 13.80
CA LYS A 53 -3.31 2.17 12.92
C LYS A 53 -3.16 0.70 12.53
N PHE A 54 -3.04 0.38 11.24
CA PHE A 54 -3.03 -1.00 10.74
C PHE A 54 -1.64 -1.64 10.73
N GLY A 55 -0.57 -0.88 11.00
CA GLY A 55 0.81 -1.35 10.85
C GLY A 55 1.10 -2.65 11.60
N LYS A 56 0.63 -2.83 12.85
CA LYS A 56 0.84 -4.08 13.61
C LYS A 56 0.20 -5.29 12.94
N ILE A 57 -1.00 -5.11 12.37
CA ILE A 57 -1.73 -6.15 11.64
C ILE A 57 -0.95 -6.49 10.37
N LEU A 58 -0.57 -5.49 9.58
CA LEU A 58 0.20 -5.68 8.35
C LEU A 58 1.55 -6.37 8.61
N GLN A 59 2.25 -5.96 9.69
CA GLN A 59 3.52 -6.55 10.10
C GLN A 59 3.39 -8.05 10.45
N ARG A 60 2.23 -8.46 11.01
CA ARG A 60 1.95 -9.85 11.38
C ARG A 60 1.48 -10.69 10.20
N THR A 61 0.56 -10.18 9.38
CA THR A 61 -0.08 -10.94 8.30
C THR A 61 0.81 -11.06 7.07
N VAL A 62 1.68 -10.09 6.82
CA VAL A 62 2.63 -10.09 5.70
C VAL A 62 3.94 -10.74 6.11
N ARG A 63 4.45 -11.66 5.29
CA ARG A 63 5.69 -12.39 5.56
C ARG A 63 6.92 -11.54 5.27
N GLN A 64 7.03 -10.99 4.05
CA GLN A 64 8.22 -10.28 3.60
C GLN A 64 8.08 -8.76 3.70
N LYS A 65 7.45 -8.11 2.71
CA LYS A 65 7.51 -6.66 2.52
C LYS A 65 6.17 -6.04 2.13
N ILE A 66 5.99 -4.79 2.51
CA ILE A 66 4.87 -3.92 2.11
C ILE A 66 5.48 -2.75 1.35
N THR A 67 5.31 -2.70 0.04
CA THR A 67 5.92 -1.68 -0.82
C THR A 67 4.86 -0.67 -1.24
N ASN A 68 5.07 0.61 -0.95
CA ASN A 68 4.24 1.71 -1.44
C ASN A 68 4.94 2.45 -2.59
N TYR A 69 4.38 2.38 -3.78
CA TYR A 69 4.76 3.20 -4.92
C TYR A 69 3.91 4.47 -4.91
N TYR A 70 4.52 5.58 -4.51
CA TYR A 70 3.84 6.86 -4.32
C TYR A 70 4.33 7.90 -5.33
N SER A 71 3.48 8.87 -5.66
CA SER A 71 3.84 9.97 -6.54
C SER A 71 3.29 11.31 -6.06
N PRO A 72 4.16 12.29 -5.72
CA PRO A 72 3.75 13.67 -5.47
C PRO A 72 3.24 14.40 -6.72
N TYR A 73 3.30 13.77 -7.89
CA TYR A 73 2.82 14.32 -9.16
C TYR A 73 1.46 13.75 -9.56
N ASP A 74 0.88 12.85 -8.76
CA ASP A 74 -0.43 12.31 -9.02
C ASP A 74 -1.51 13.38 -8.83
N THR A 75 -2.09 13.83 -9.93
CA THR A 75 -3.08 14.92 -9.93
C THR A 75 -4.41 14.52 -9.30
N VAL A 76 -4.77 13.23 -9.34
CA VAL A 76 -6.02 12.73 -8.75
C VAL A 76 -5.90 12.71 -7.24
N LEU A 77 -4.80 12.18 -6.70
CA LEU A 77 -4.56 12.19 -5.26
C LEU A 77 -4.31 13.60 -4.72
N LYS A 78 -3.63 14.46 -5.50
CA LYS A 78 -3.49 15.88 -5.17
C LYS A 78 -4.86 16.56 -5.07
N TYR A 79 -5.72 16.37 -6.06
CA TYR A 79 -7.08 16.93 -6.05
C TYR A 79 -7.85 16.43 -4.83
N ALA A 80 -7.86 15.13 -4.58
CA ALA A 80 -8.58 14.55 -3.44
C ALA A 80 -8.09 15.08 -2.09
N PHE A 81 -6.78 15.30 -1.94
CA PHE A 81 -6.21 15.92 -0.73
C PHE A 81 -6.54 17.41 -0.62
N CYS A 82 -6.38 18.19 -1.69
CA CYS A 82 -6.65 19.64 -1.68
C CYS A 82 -8.13 19.99 -1.59
N SER A 83 -9.02 19.05 -1.91
CA SER A 83 -10.48 19.18 -1.78
C SER A 83 -11.02 18.56 -0.49
N ASP A 84 -10.16 18.18 0.46
CA ASP A 84 -10.53 17.57 1.75
C ASP A 84 -11.39 16.30 1.63
N LEU A 85 -11.33 15.60 0.48
CA LEU A 85 -12.07 14.35 0.26
C LEU A 85 -11.45 13.17 1.00
N ILE A 86 -10.12 13.21 1.16
CA ILE A 86 -9.35 12.21 1.90
C ILE A 86 -8.27 12.90 2.72
N GLU A 87 -8.01 12.38 3.93
CA GLU A 87 -6.81 12.73 4.68
C GLU A 87 -5.56 12.42 3.82
N LYS A 88 -4.46 13.15 4.07
CA LYS A 88 -3.17 13.03 3.37
C LYS A 88 -2.92 11.61 2.83
N PRO A 89 -3.07 11.37 1.51
CA PRO A 89 -3.04 10.03 0.96
C PRO A 89 -1.62 9.45 0.96
N LEU A 90 -1.50 8.19 1.37
CA LEU A 90 -0.24 7.42 1.42
C LEU A 90 0.45 7.36 0.05
N GLY A 91 -0.35 7.28 -1.04
CA GLY A 91 0.12 7.23 -2.42
C GLY A 91 0.53 8.58 -3.01
N TYR A 92 0.25 9.70 -2.32
CA TYR A 92 0.61 11.03 -2.78
C TYR A 92 1.95 11.50 -2.22
N GLN A 93 2.08 11.50 -0.89
CA GLN A 93 3.27 12.03 -0.20
C GLN A 93 4.01 10.99 0.64
N GLY A 94 3.65 9.71 0.53
CA GLY A 94 4.25 8.65 1.34
C GLY A 94 3.75 8.66 2.78
N VAL A 95 4.43 7.91 3.65
CA VAL A 95 4.03 7.71 5.04
C VAL A 95 4.15 8.98 5.88
N SER A 96 3.19 9.18 6.79
CA SER A 96 3.26 10.18 7.86
C SER A 96 3.60 9.49 9.18
N GLY A 97 4.71 9.86 9.81
CA GLY A 97 5.20 9.24 11.04
C GLY A 97 6.01 7.94 10.83
N LYS A 98 6.26 7.20 11.91
CA LYS A 98 7.09 5.98 11.90
C LYS A 98 6.29 4.76 11.43
N ALA A 99 6.62 4.25 10.25
CA ALA A 99 6.06 3.02 9.70
C ALA A 99 6.54 1.76 10.44
N VAL A 100 5.90 0.62 10.17
CA VAL A 100 6.38 -0.69 10.64
C VAL A 100 7.60 -1.20 9.86
N PRO A 101 8.45 -2.07 10.44
CA PRO A 101 9.71 -2.50 9.81
C PRO A 101 9.60 -3.11 8.41
N LYS A 102 8.51 -3.82 8.09
CA LYS A 102 8.32 -4.43 6.76
C LYS A 102 7.87 -3.43 5.68
N TYR A 103 7.56 -2.19 6.05
CA TYR A 103 7.13 -1.17 5.12
C TYR A 103 8.32 -0.49 4.44
N VAL A 104 8.23 -0.37 3.12
CA VAL A 104 9.16 0.38 2.28
C VAL A 104 8.36 1.25 1.31
N GLN A 105 8.93 2.38 0.90
CA GLN A 105 8.27 3.26 -0.07
C GLN A 105 9.23 3.67 -1.19
N LYS A 106 8.69 3.72 -2.41
CA LYS A 106 9.41 4.08 -3.63
C LYS A 106 8.67 5.23 -4.29
N LYS A 107 9.36 6.34 -4.52
CA LYS A 107 8.83 7.46 -5.29
C LYS A 107 8.85 7.08 -6.77
N VAL A 108 7.74 7.28 -7.47
CA VAL A 108 7.61 7.04 -8.91
C VAL A 108 7.00 8.26 -9.60
N ILE A 109 7.20 8.35 -10.92
CA ILE A 109 6.69 9.46 -11.76
C ILE A 109 5.83 8.88 -12.89
N PRO A 110 4.62 8.39 -12.60
CA PRO A 110 3.72 7.86 -13.61
C PRO A 110 3.12 9.00 -14.44
N ARG A 111 2.69 8.68 -15.68
CA ARG A 111 2.03 9.67 -16.55
C ARG A 111 0.71 10.19 -15.97
N ASN A 112 -0.04 9.35 -15.26
CA ASN A 112 -1.32 9.69 -14.62
C ASN A 112 -1.64 8.67 -13.52
N HIS A 113 -2.79 8.84 -12.85
CA HIS A 113 -3.21 8.01 -11.73
C HIS A 113 -3.48 6.54 -12.09
N ARG A 114 -3.62 6.13 -13.36
CA ARG A 114 -4.00 4.75 -13.71
C ARG A 114 -2.94 3.75 -13.28
N PHE A 115 -3.37 2.57 -12.84
CA PHE A 115 -2.46 1.46 -12.49
C PHE A 115 -1.41 1.18 -13.58
N VAL A 116 -1.82 1.13 -14.86
CA VAL A 116 -0.92 0.90 -15.99
C VAL A 116 0.20 1.94 -16.07
N SER A 117 -0.06 3.20 -15.70
CA SER A 117 0.95 4.26 -15.69
C SER A 117 1.93 4.11 -14.52
N TYR A 118 1.48 3.60 -13.38
CA TYR A 118 2.35 3.23 -12.26
C TYR A 118 3.22 2.01 -12.58
N ALA A 119 2.65 0.99 -13.22
CA ALA A 119 3.37 -0.22 -13.60
C ALA A 119 4.44 0.05 -14.68
N ALA A 120 4.16 0.95 -15.63
CA ALA A 120 5.05 1.27 -16.73
C ALA A 120 6.37 1.94 -16.31
N VAL A 121 6.46 2.48 -15.10
CA VAL A 121 7.65 3.20 -14.59
C VAL A 121 8.46 2.38 -13.59
N LEU A 122 8.16 1.08 -13.46
CA LEU A 122 8.93 0.17 -12.63
C LEU A 122 10.08 -0.43 -13.44
N GLU A 123 11.26 -0.54 -12.82
CA GLU A 123 12.41 -1.25 -13.41
C GLU A 123 12.11 -2.75 -13.60
N SER A 124 11.35 -3.33 -12.67
CA SER A 124 10.89 -4.71 -12.71
C SER A 124 9.52 -4.81 -12.04
N PHE A 125 8.62 -5.58 -12.67
CA PHE A 125 7.32 -5.85 -12.10
C PHE A 125 7.46 -6.88 -10.94
N PRO A 126 6.85 -6.62 -9.78
CA PRO A 126 6.98 -7.48 -8.59
C PRO A 126 6.19 -8.80 -8.63
#